data_AF-A0AAF3FSY4-F1
#
_entry.id   AF-A0AAF3FSY4-F1
#
_cell.length_a   1.000
_cell.length_b   1.000
_cell.length_c   1.000
_cell.angle_alpha   90.00
_cell.angle_beta   90.00
_cell.angle_gamma   90.00
#
_symmetry.space_group_name_H-M   'P 1'
#
loop_
_entity.id
_entity.type
_entity.pdbx_description
1 polymer ?
#
loop_
_entity_poly.entity_id
_entity_poly.type
_entity_poly.pdbx_seq_one_letter_code
_entity_poly.pdbx_strand_id
1 'polypeptide(L)'
;MVWAGVTADGKTPLVFVQPGVKIDQNYYEKEILMRHMKPWADNHFSGAPWIFQQDSAPAHRAKKTMEWFAKQNAKVSSAPHANLDDLKATLIKEWAKIPVETLRAAVDDMPKRLRACMKEKGGNFEI
;
A
#
# COMPACT_ATOMS: atom_id res chain seq x y z
N MET A 1 -7.38 -5.56 -8.79
CA MET A 1 -6.47 -4.56 -8.20
C MET A 1 -6.98 -4.21 -6.82
N VAL A 2 -6.08 -3.94 -5.88
CA VAL A 2 -6.43 -3.57 -4.50
C VAL A 2 -5.69 -2.30 -4.15
N TRP A 3 -6.39 -1.34 -3.54
CA TRP A 3 -5.78 -0.18 -2.91
C TRP A 3 -5.78 -0.36 -1.39
N ALA A 4 -4.70 0.06 -0.75
CA ALA A 4 -4.53 0.04 0.70
C ALA A 4 -3.62 1.19 1.13
N GLY A 5 -3.90 1.76 2.30
CA GLY A 5 -3.05 2.73 2.98
C GLY A 5 -2.64 2.23 4.36
N VAL A 6 -1.48 2.70 4.83
CA VAL A 6 -0.97 2.43 6.19
C VAL A 6 -0.47 3.71 6.84
N THR A 7 -0.57 3.75 8.16
CA THR A 7 -0.01 4.76 9.05
C THR A 7 0.85 4.04 10.10
N ALA A 8 1.59 4.78 10.93
CA ALA A 8 2.44 4.18 11.96
C ALA A 8 1.65 3.38 13.02
N ASP A 9 0.33 3.56 13.08
CA ASP A 9 -0.56 3.03 14.10
C ASP A 9 -1.82 2.35 13.52
N GLY A 10 -1.94 2.27 12.20
CA GLY A 10 -3.20 1.91 11.56
C GLY A 10 -3.07 1.50 10.11
N LYS A 11 -4.12 0.87 9.60
CA LYS A 11 -4.24 0.41 8.22
C LYS A 11 -5.66 0.61 7.74
N THR A 12 -5.81 1.07 6.49
CA THR A 12 -7.13 1.28 5.89
C THR A 12 -7.81 -0.08 5.67
N PRO A 13 -9.14 -0.11 5.53
CA PRO A 13 -9.81 -1.20 4.82
C PRO A 13 -9.20 -1.38 3.42
N LEU A 14 -9.19 -2.62 2.92
CA LEU A 14 -8.78 -2.90 1.55
C LEU A 14 -9.89 -2.47 0.58
N VAL A 15 -9.54 -1.68 -0.44
CA VAL A 15 -10.47 -1.27 -1.50
C VAL A 15 -10.24 -2.15 -2.73
N PHE A 16 -11.22 -3.01 -3.03
CA PHE A 16 -11.17 -3.91 -4.18
C PHE A 16 -11.77 -3.26 -5.42
N VAL A 17 -10.93 -3.04 -6.44
CA VAL A 17 -11.37 -2.49 -7.72
C VAL A 17 -11.93 -3.61 -8.59
N GLN A 18 -13.14 -3.39 -9.11
CA GLN A 18 -13.86 -4.35 -9.94
C GLN A 18 -13.06 -4.72 -11.21
N PRO A 19 -13.10 -5.98 -11.67
CA PRO A 19 -12.46 -6.40 -12.91
C PRO A 19 -12.89 -5.54 -14.10
N GLY A 20 -11.95 -5.16 -14.96
CA GLY A 20 -12.20 -4.35 -16.15
C GLY A 20 -12.31 -2.83 -15.92
N VAL A 21 -12.31 -2.37 -14.67
CA VAL A 21 -12.32 -0.93 -14.37
C VAL A 21 -10.94 -0.32 -14.64
N LYS A 22 -10.93 0.72 -15.47
CA LYS A 22 -9.75 1.57 -15.66
C LYS A 22 -9.70 2.59 -14.52
N ILE A 23 -8.64 2.55 -13.72
CA ILE A 23 -8.36 3.63 -12.76
C ILE A 23 -7.80 4.81 -13.55
N ASP A 24 -8.66 5.79 -13.81
CA ASP A 24 -8.24 7.13 -14.20
C ASP A 24 -8.26 8.08 -12.99
N GLN A 25 -7.95 9.35 -13.23
CA GLN A 25 -7.91 10.37 -12.19
C GLN A 25 -9.25 10.53 -11.46
N ASN A 26 -10.37 10.49 -12.20
CA ASN A 26 -11.71 10.68 -11.61
C ASN A 26 -12.09 9.52 -10.72
N TYR A 27 -11.81 8.28 -11.17
CA TYR A 27 -12.04 7.09 -10.37
C TYR A 27 -11.18 7.11 -9.10
N TYR A 28 -9.89 7.43 -9.24
CA TYR A 28 -8.98 7.49 -8.10
C TYR A 28 -9.43 8.54 -7.07
N GLU A 29 -9.75 9.75 -7.52
CA GLU A 29 -10.21 10.82 -6.64
C GLU A 29 -11.53 10.48 -5.94
N LYS A 30 -12.57 10.12 -6.70
CA LYS A 30 -13.92 9.96 -6.14
C LYS A 30 -14.09 8.65 -5.40
N GLU A 31 -13.69 7.54 -6.01
CA GLU A 31 -13.97 6.21 -5.47
C GLU A 31 -12.92 5.77 -4.46
N ILE A 32 -11.66 6.18 -4.60
CA ILE A 32 -10.61 5.78 -3.65
C ILE A 32 -10.39 6.86 -2.60
N LEU A 33 -10.05 8.09 -3.00
CA LEU A 33 -9.66 9.12 -2.04
C LEU A 33 -10.85 9.66 -1.23
N MET A 34 -11.91 10.13 -1.90
CA MET A 34 -13.05 10.76 -1.22
C MET A 34 -13.96 9.76 -0.53
N ARG A 35 -14.21 8.60 -1.15
CA ARG A 35 -15.15 7.61 -0.62
C ARG A 35 -14.56 6.73 0.48
N HIS A 36 -13.27 6.39 0.39
CA HIS A 36 -12.64 5.43 1.31
C HIS A 36 -11.54 6.04 2.16
N MET A 37 -10.54 6.67 1.54
CA MET A 37 -9.34 7.12 2.27
C MET A 37 -9.64 8.27 3.23
N LYS A 38 -10.26 9.35 2.75
CA LYS A 38 -10.48 10.57 3.54
C LYS A 38 -11.39 10.31 4.75
N PRO A 39 -12.56 9.65 4.63
CA PRO A 39 -13.41 9.38 5.79
C PRO A 39 -12.71 8.49 6.83
N TRP A 40 -11.92 7.51 6.36
CA TRP A 40 -11.12 6.69 7.27
C TRP A 40 -10.07 7.51 8.00
N ALA A 41 -9.31 8.35 7.27
CA ALA A 41 -8.25 9.17 7.85
C ALA A 41 -8.80 10.21 8.84
N ASP A 42 -9.89 10.91 8.49
CA ASP A 42 -10.54 11.87 9.37
C ASP A 42 -10.99 11.20 10.69
N ASN A 43 -11.55 10.00 10.62
CA ASN A 43 -11.95 9.23 11.80
C ASN A 43 -10.73 8.70 12.58
N HIS A 44 -9.76 8.12 11.89
CA HIS A 44 -8.56 7.52 12.50
C HIS A 44 -7.73 8.56 13.26
N PHE A 45 -7.55 9.74 12.67
CA PHE A 45 -6.81 10.85 13.28
C PHE A 45 -7.69 11.76 14.15
N SER A 46 -8.96 11.42 14.36
CA SER A 46 -9.90 12.24 15.17
C SER A 46 -9.95 13.71 14.73
N GLY A 47 -9.91 13.95 13.41
CA GLY A 47 -9.88 15.29 12.82
C GLY A 47 -8.55 16.04 12.93
N ALA A 48 -7.50 15.44 13.51
CA ALA A 48 -6.17 16.01 13.49
C ALA A 48 -5.60 16.07 12.05
N PRO A 49 -4.76 17.06 11.74
CA PRO A 49 -4.14 17.16 10.42
C PRO A 49 -3.23 15.95 10.15
N TRP A 50 -3.27 15.45 8.92
CA TRP A 50 -2.46 14.33 8.46
C TRP A 50 -1.84 14.63 7.09
N ILE A 51 -0.75 13.93 6.78
CA ILE A 51 -0.06 14.03 5.49
C ILE A 51 -0.23 12.71 4.76
N PHE A 52 -0.68 12.78 3.51
CA PHE A 52 -0.79 11.62 2.64
C PHE A 52 0.35 11.60 1.63
N GLN A 53 1.08 10.49 1.61
CA GLN A 53 2.18 10.24 0.69
C GLN A 53 1.78 9.12 -0.28
N GLN A 54 1.94 9.39 -1.57
CA GLN A 54 1.81 8.43 -2.67
C GLN A 54 2.95 8.68 -3.67
N ASP A 55 3.24 7.74 -4.55
CA ASP A 55 4.24 7.92 -5.61
C ASP A 55 3.67 8.67 -6.83
N SER A 56 4.56 9.15 -7.72
CA SER A 56 4.21 9.97 -8.91
C SER A 56 3.99 9.11 -10.16
N ALA A 57 3.43 7.94 -9.96
CA ALA A 57 3.26 6.87 -10.92
C ALA A 57 2.31 7.25 -12.10
N PRO A 58 2.69 7.06 -13.40
CA PRO A 58 1.79 7.37 -14.53
C PRO A 58 0.50 6.52 -14.53
N ALA A 59 0.64 5.31 -13.98
CA ALA A 59 -0.27 4.58 -13.09
C ALA A 59 0.55 3.41 -12.48
N HIS A 60 1.82 3.68 -12.12
CA HIS A 60 2.87 2.80 -11.54
C HIS A 60 3.63 1.88 -12.53
N ARG A 61 3.87 2.37 -13.77
CA ARG A 61 4.55 1.62 -14.85
C ARG A 61 5.95 1.07 -14.48
N ALA A 62 6.11 -0.26 -14.41
CA ALA A 62 6.89 -1.07 -15.38
C ALA A 62 7.22 -2.50 -14.88
N LYS A 63 7.54 -3.40 -15.83
CA LYS A 63 7.86 -4.86 -15.76
C LYS A 63 8.96 -5.28 -14.77
N LYS A 64 9.55 -4.33 -14.03
CA LYS A 64 10.68 -4.52 -13.10
C LYS A 64 10.26 -5.07 -11.73
N THR A 65 8.97 -5.04 -11.40
CA THR A 65 8.44 -5.47 -10.10
C THR A 65 8.53 -6.99 -9.88
N MET A 66 8.56 -7.80 -10.95
CA MET A 66 8.61 -9.27 -10.86
C MET A 66 10.01 -9.80 -10.48
N GLU A 67 11.08 -9.05 -10.75
CA GLU A 67 12.46 -9.44 -10.40
C GLU A 67 12.83 -9.10 -8.94
N TRP A 68 12.06 -8.21 -8.28
CA TRP A 68 12.30 -7.77 -6.90
C TRP A 68 11.74 -8.74 -5.84
N PHE A 69 10.61 -9.39 -6.12
CA PHE A 69 9.99 -10.35 -5.19
C PHE A 69 10.85 -11.60 -4.91
N ALA A 70 11.83 -11.91 -5.76
CA ALA A 70 12.71 -13.06 -5.58
C ALA A 70 13.79 -12.89 -4.49
N LYS A 71 13.93 -11.69 -3.89
CA LYS A 71 15.01 -11.37 -2.93
C LYS A 71 14.54 -11.02 -1.51
N GLN A 72 13.25 -11.06 -1.21
CA GLN A 72 12.73 -10.67 0.11
C GLN A 72 12.23 -11.89 0.89
N ASN A 73 12.59 -11.98 2.17
CA ASN A 73 12.15 -13.01 3.13
C ASN A 73 10.68 -12.83 3.54
N ALA A 74 9.79 -12.66 2.55
CA ALA A 74 8.36 -12.52 2.71
C ALA A 74 7.68 -13.88 2.47
N LYS A 75 6.74 -14.28 3.34
CA LYS A 75 5.90 -15.45 3.10
C LYS A 75 4.94 -15.12 1.94
N VAL A 76 5.25 -15.62 0.74
CA VAL A 76 4.38 -15.54 -0.43
C VAL A 76 3.53 -16.81 -0.48
N SER A 77 2.20 -16.67 -0.37
CA SER A 77 1.28 -17.79 -0.59
C SER A 77 1.04 -17.94 -2.10
N SER A 78 1.43 -19.08 -2.66
CA SER A 78 1.11 -19.49 -4.04
C SER A 78 -0.09 -20.45 -4.11
N ALA A 79 -0.86 -20.56 -3.02
CA ALA A 79 -2.00 -21.45 -2.97
C ALA A 79 -3.06 -20.98 -4.01
N PRO A 80 -3.57 -21.88 -4.85
CA PRO A 80 -4.65 -21.53 -5.75
C PRO A 80 -5.90 -21.18 -4.93
N HIS A 81 -6.53 -20.06 -5.27
CA HIS A 81 -7.85 -19.70 -4.76
C HIS A 81 -8.91 -20.19 -5.77
N ALA A 82 -9.99 -20.79 -5.28
CA ALA A 82 -10.99 -21.38 -6.16
C ALA A 82 -11.76 -20.32 -6.98
N ASN A 83 -11.88 -19.10 -6.45
CA ASN A 83 -12.47 -17.97 -7.13
C ASN A 83 -11.92 -16.63 -6.60
N LEU A 84 -12.37 -15.53 -7.22
CA LEU A 84 -11.97 -14.18 -6.86
C LEU A 84 -12.37 -13.80 -5.43
N ASP A 85 -13.49 -14.30 -4.92
CA ASP A 85 -13.97 -13.94 -3.59
C ASP A 85 -13.15 -14.64 -2.49
N ASP A 86 -12.71 -15.87 -2.71
CA ASP A 86 -11.77 -16.56 -1.82
C ASP A 86 -10.41 -15.82 -1.74
N LEU A 87 -9.95 -15.28 -2.87
CA LEU A 87 -8.76 -14.45 -2.91
C LEU A 87 -8.95 -13.15 -2.12
N LYS A 88 -10.08 -12.45 -2.30
CA LYS A 88 -10.39 -11.22 -1.53
C LYS A 88 -10.45 -11.51 -0.03
N ALA A 89 -11.14 -12.58 0.37
CA ALA A 89 -11.28 -12.98 1.75
C ALA A 89 -9.92 -13.31 2.40
N THR A 90 -9.04 -14.00 1.65
CA THR A 90 -7.68 -14.28 2.10
C THR A 90 -6.87 -12.99 2.26
N LEU A 91 -6.95 -12.07 1.31
CA LEU A 91 -6.25 -10.78 1.40
C LEU A 91 -6.71 -9.97 2.61
N ILE A 92 -8.02 -9.92 2.89
CA ILE A 92 -8.56 -9.27 4.09
C ILE A 92 -7.98 -9.91 5.36
N LYS A 93 -7.97 -11.26 5.40
CA LYS A 93 -7.45 -12.02 6.54
C LYS A 93 -5.97 -11.77 6.78
N GLU A 94 -5.13 -11.81 5.74
CA GLU A 94 -3.70 -11.58 5.88
C GLU A 94 -3.38 -10.12 6.19
N TRP A 95 -4.13 -9.16 5.60
CA TRP A 95 -4.01 -7.75 5.92
C TRP A 95 -4.29 -7.47 7.40
N ALA A 96 -5.33 -8.10 7.96
CA ALA A 96 -5.69 -7.97 9.37
C ALA A 96 -4.56 -8.43 10.30
N LYS A 97 -3.81 -9.47 9.92
CA LYS A 97 -2.72 -10.06 10.72
C LYS A 97 -1.45 -9.22 10.77
N ILE A 98 -1.28 -8.21 9.92
CA ILE A 98 -0.09 -7.35 9.96
C ILE A 98 -0.08 -6.60 11.30
N PRO A 99 0.94 -6.81 12.16
CA PRO A 99 1.04 -6.14 13.45
C PRO A 99 1.28 -4.64 13.30
N VAL A 100 0.76 -3.84 14.24
CA VAL A 100 0.97 -2.39 14.25
C VAL A 100 2.44 -2.04 14.40
N GLU A 101 3.21 -2.86 15.11
CA GLU A 101 4.65 -2.71 15.30
C GLU A 101 5.40 -2.80 13.97
N THR A 102 4.92 -3.65 13.05
CA THR A 102 5.47 -3.74 11.69
C THR A 102 5.19 -2.46 10.89
N LEU A 103 3.99 -1.88 11.04
CA LEU A 103 3.63 -0.63 10.37
C LEU A 103 4.47 0.53 10.91
N ARG A 104 4.57 0.64 12.24
CA ARG A 104 5.39 1.64 12.92
C ARG A 104 6.85 1.57 12.48
N ALA A 105 7.44 0.38 12.52
CA ALA A 105 8.82 0.18 12.09
C ALA A 105 9.04 0.60 10.63
N ALA A 106 8.08 0.33 9.74
CA ALA A 106 8.19 0.74 8.34
C ALA A 106 8.14 2.28 8.18
N VAL A 107 7.28 2.97 8.94
CA VAL A 107 7.19 4.43 8.92
C VAL A 107 8.44 5.08 9.55
N ASP A 108 8.90 4.56 10.68
CA ASP A 108 10.07 5.07 11.42
C ASP A 108 11.38 4.89 10.62
N ASP A 109 11.42 3.94 9.68
CA ASP A 109 12.58 3.69 8.81
C ASP A 109 12.66 4.69 7.64
N MET A 110 11.63 5.48 7.36
CA MET A 110 11.59 6.43 6.24
C MET A 110 12.72 7.47 6.26
N PRO A 111 13.06 8.12 7.39
CA PRO A 111 14.21 9.02 7.46
C PRO A 111 15.54 8.32 7.11
N LYS A 112 15.73 7.06 7.53
CA LYS A 112 16.93 6.27 7.18
C LYS A 112 17.00 6.04 5.67
N ARG A 113 15.87 5.68 5.03
CA ARG A 113 15.75 5.52 3.57
C ARG A 113 16.05 6.80 2.81
N LEU A 114 15.53 7.94 3.27
CA LEU A 114 15.80 9.24 2.66
C LEU A 114 17.28 9.61 2.74
N ARG A 115 17.94 9.36 3.89
CA ARG A 115 19.39 9.56 4.01
C ARG A 115 20.19 8.67 3.07
N ALA A 116 19.80 7.40 2.93
CA ALA A 116 20.44 6.50 1.97
C ALA A 116 20.26 6.98 0.53
N CYS A 117 19.06 7.42 0.16
CA CYS A 117 18.78 8.01 -1.14
C CYS A 117 19.64 9.24 -1.44
N MET A 118 19.80 10.15 -0.46
CA MET A 118 20.67 11.31 -0.60
C MET A 118 22.14 10.91 -0.78
N LYS A 119 22.61 9.91 -0.02
CA LYS A 119 23.98 9.37 -0.14
C LYS A 119 24.25 8.81 -1.53
N GLU A 120 23.29 8.08 -2.09
CA GLU A 120 23.35 7.54 -3.45
C GLU A 120 22.97 8.56 -4.54
N LYS A 121 22.74 9.83 -4.17
CA LYS A 121 22.37 10.91 -5.11
C LYS A 121 21.17 10.55 -5.99
N GLY A 122 20.17 9.88 -5.41
CA GLY A 122 18.98 9.39 -6.11
C GLY A 122 19.16 8.07 -6.86
N GLY A 123 20.32 7.41 -6.75
CA GLY A 123 20.55 6.05 -7.21
C GLY A 123 19.81 5.00 -6.38
N ASN A 124 19.86 3.75 -6.83
CA ASN A 124 19.27 2.62 -6.09
C ASN A 124 20.14 2.24 -4.88
N PHE A 125 19.52 1.80 -3.78
CA PHE A 125 20.18 1.36 -2.56
C PHE A 125 19.42 0.23 -1.87
N GLU A 126 20.11 -0.47 -0.96
CA GLU A 126 19.56 -1.48 -0.05
C GLU A 126 20.03 -1.14 1.38
N ILE A 127 19.14 -1.26 2.38
CA ILE A 127 19.38 -0.91 3.79
C ILE A 127 18.68 -1.84 4.80
#